data_AF-A0A1Y4JH21-F1
#
_entry.id   AF-A0A1Y4JH21-F1
#
_cell.length_a   1.000
_cell.length_b   1.000
_cell.length_c   1.000
_cell.angle_alpha   90.00
_cell.angle_beta   90.00
_cell.angle_gamma   90.00
#
_symmetry.space_group_name_H-M   'P 1'
#
loop_
_entity.id
_entity.type
_entity.pdbx_description
1 polymer ?
#
loop_
_entity_poly.entity_id
_entity_poly.type
_entity_poly.pdbx_seq_one_letter_code
_entity_poly.pdbx_strand_id
1 'polypeptide(L)'
;MINGSTNEFIDRISTCQDTVFIYKGKKYWFQGYMPNENTVHMEIFQIDPAKEGYVWEYNGSSITEGQEEFQIAPIFDGKTFWEVEQEMEWVDC
;
A
#
# COMPACT_ATOMS: atom_id res chain seq x y z
N MET A 1 7.04 9.47 6.49
CA MET A 1 5.75 9.85 5.93
C MET A 1 5.57 11.35 6.12
N ILE A 2 5.18 12.07 5.08
CA ILE A 2 4.84 13.49 5.10
C ILE A 2 3.35 13.60 5.40
N ASN A 3 2.96 14.58 6.21
CA ASN A 3 1.59 14.88 6.67
C ASN A 3 0.92 13.82 7.58
N GLY A 4 1.56 12.69 7.87
CA GLY A 4 1.01 11.68 8.77
C GLY A 4 2.07 10.84 9.48
N SER A 5 1.61 9.90 10.31
CA SER A 5 2.46 8.94 11.02
C SER A 5 2.65 7.66 10.22
N THR A 6 3.89 7.20 10.09
CA THR A 6 4.23 5.93 9.44
C THR A 6 3.55 4.75 10.13
N ASN A 7 3.45 4.77 11.46
CA ASN A 7 2.78 3.70 12.22
C ASN A 7 1.27 3.69 11.97
N GLU A 8 0.62 4.86 11.95
CA GLU A 8 -0.83 4.94 11.69
C GLU A 8 -1.17 4.50 10.27
N PHE A 9 -0.30 4.80 9.30
CA PHE A 9 -0.46 4.32 7.93
C PHE A 9 -0.36 2.79 7.85
N ILE A 10 0.61 2.18 8.54
CA ILE A 10 0.73 0.72 8.60
C ILE A 10 -0.48 0.10 9.29
N ASP A 11 -0.98 0.68 10.38
CA ASP A 11 -2.19 0.22 11.05
C ASP A 11 -3.41 0.28 10.12
N ARG A 12 -3.48 1.32 9.27
CA ARG A 12 -4.55 1.49 8.29
C ARG A 12 -4.47 0.43 7.18
N ILE A 13 -3.30 0.18 6.61
CA ILE A 13 -3.08 -0.92 5.65
C ILE A 13 -3.40 -2.28 6.30
N SER A 14 -3.01 -2.47 7.56
CA SER A 14 -3.26 -3.69 8.35
C SER A 14 -4.74 -3.91 8.69
N THR A 15 -5.62 -2.99 8.32
CA THR A 15 -7.08 -3.14 8.45
C THR A 15 -7.78 -3.11 7.10
N CYS A 16 -7.03 -3.26 5.99
CA CYS A 16 -7.52 -3.25 4.62
C CYS A 16 -8.26 -1.95 4.25
N GLN A 17 -8.00 -0.85 4.94
CA GLN A 17 -8.67 0.42 4.66
C GLN A 17 -8.08 1.09 3.43
N ASP A 18 -8.97 1.53 2.53
CA ASP A 18 -8.61 2.33 1.37
C ASP A 18 -7.76 3.55 1.79
N THR A 19 -6.64 3.71 1.10
CA THR A 19 -5.63 4.71 1.45
C THR A 19 -4.94 5.26 0.21
N VAL A 20 -4.93 6.58 0.07
CA VAL A 20 -4.22 7.28 -1.01
C VAL A 20 -2.93 7.89 -0.50
N PHE A 21 -1.84 7.69 -1.23
CA PHE A 21 -0.53 8.24 -0.90
C PHE A 21 0.25 8.62 -2.16
N ILE A 22 1.23 9.51 -2.02
CA ILE A 22 2.03 10.04 -3.12
C ILE A 22 3.50 9.71 -2.88
N TYR A 23 4.19 9.24 -3.92
CA TYR A 23 5.65 9.07 -3.93
C TYR A 23 6.23 9.66 -5.21
N LYS A 24 7.19 10.59 -5.09
CA LYS A 24 7.81 11.31 -6.22
C LYS A 24 6.80 11.87 -7.23
N GLY A 25 5.72 12.46 -6.72
CA GLY A 25 4.66 13.06 -7.54
C GLY A 25 3.74 12.06 -8.24
N LYS A 26 3.93 10.75 -8.04
CA LYS A 26 2.99 9.71 -8.50
C LYS A 26 2.00 9.41 -7.38
N LYS A 27 0.71 9.40 -7.67
CA LYS A 27 -0.37 9.07 -6.75
C LYS A 27 -0.71 7.59 -6.82
N TYR A 28 -0.79 6.96 -5.66
CA TYR A 28 -1.11 5.56 -5.48
C TYR A 28 -2.37 5.40 -4.64
N TRP A 29 -3.11 4.33 -4.88
CA TRP A 29 -4.25 3.93 -4.09
C TRP A 29 -4.07 2.48 -3.67
N PHE A 30 -3.99 2.26 -2.35
CA PHE A 30 -4.08 0.95 -1.72
C PHE A 30 -5.54 0.58 -1.42
N GLN A 31 -5.91 -0.66 -1.73
CA GLN A 31 -7.17 -1.26 -1.30
C GLN A 31 -6.93 -2.68 -0.79
N GLY A 32 -7.69 -3.09 0.22
CA GLY A 32 -7.72 -4.48 0.66
C GLY A 32 -9.16 -4.94 0.89
N TYR A 33 -9.43 -6.22 0.65
CA TYR A 33 -10.73 -6.84 0.95
C TYR A 33 -10.58 -8.35 1.15
N MET A 34 -11.64 -8.97 1.67
CA MET A 34 -11.72 -10.43 1.84
C MET A 34 -12.71 -10.98 0.80
N PRO A 35 -12.23 -11.58 -0.30
CA PRO A 35 -13.11 -12.16 -1.32
C PRO A 35 -14.00 -13.30 -0.77
N ASN A 36 -13.54 -13.98 0.27
CA ASN A 36 -14.26 -15.00 1.03
C ASN A 36 -13.66 -15.12 2.44
N GLU A 37 -14.25 -15.98 3.29
CA GLU A 37 -13.87 -16.12 4.71
C GLU A 37 -12.41 -16.51 4.97
N ASN A 38 -11.70 -17.09 3.99
CA ASN A 38 -10.36 -17.64 4.16
C ASN A 38 -9.31 -16.98 3.27
N THR A 39 -9.66 -15.91 2.56
CA THR A 39 -8.73 -15.23 1.65
C THR A 39 -8.74 -13.74 1.87
N VAL A 40 -7.57 -13.16 1.62
CA VAL A 40 -7.31 -11.74 1.67
C VAL A 40 -6.71 -11.34 0.34
N HIS A 41 -7.27 -10.27 -0.22
CA HIS A 41 -6.76 -9.62 -1.40
C HIS A 41 -6.33 -8.20 -1.01
N MET A 42 -5.14 -7.80 -1.42
CA MET A 42 -4.63 -6.44 -1.26
C MET A 42 -3.96 -6.01 -2.56
N GLU A 43 -4.14 -4.76 -2.93
CA GLU A 43 -3.65 -4.25 -4.22
C GLU A 43 -3.25 -2.78 -4.11
N ILE A 44 -2.30 -2.37 -4.96
CA ILE A 44 -1.90 -0.98 -5.13
C ILE A 44 -2.00 -0.60 -6.60
N PHE A 45 -2.75 0.45 -6.88
CA PHE A 45 -2.81 1.11 -8.18
C PHE A 45 -1.93 2.35 -8.19
N GLN A 46 -1.36 2.68 -9.36
CA GLN A 46 -0.87 4.03 -9.64
C GLN A 46 -1.96 4.76 -10.43
N ILE A 47 -2.63 5.72 -9.78
CA ILE A 47 -3.80 6.41 -10.33
C ILE A 47 -3.44 7.73 -11.03
N ASP A 48 -2.28 8.32 -10.73
CA ASP A 48 -1.78 9.51 -11.43
C ASP A 48 -0.24 9.54 -11.47
N PRO A 49 0.40 9.57 -12.66
CA PRO A 49 -0.22 9.29 -13.96
C PRO A 49 -0.77 7.85 -13.96
N ALA A 50 -1.96 7.66 -14.52
CA ALA A 50 -2.60 6.34 -14.52
C ALA A 50 -1.70 5.29 -15.20
N LYS A 51 -1.55 4.14 -14.54
CA LYS A 51 -0.83 2.97 -15.08
C LYS A 51 -1.79 1.80 -15.14
N GLU A 52 -1.72 1.01 -16.21
CA GLU A 52 -2.51 -0.22 -16.31
C GLU A 52 -2.00 -1.29 -15.35
N GLY A 53 -2.95 -2.01 -14.75
CA GLY A 53 -2.70 -3.10 -13.82
C GLY A 53 -2.22 -2.66 -12.44
N TYR A 54 -1.97 -3.66 -11.60
CA TYR A 54 -1.46 -3.46 -10.25
C TYR A 54 0.03 -3.15 -10.25
N VAL A 55 0.43 -2.17 -9.43
CA VAL A 55 1.84 -1.97 -9.10
C VAL A 55 2.31 -3.06 -8.12
N TRP A 56 1.38 -3.52 -7.29
CA TRP A 56 1.57 -4.61 -6.35
C TRP A 56 0.23 -5.26 -6.06
N GLU A 57 0.24 -6.58 -5.88
CA GLU A 57 -0.95 -7.40 -5.59
C GLU A 57 -0.53 -8.53 -4.67
N TYR A 58 -1.35 -8.78 -3.66
CA TYR A 58 -1.24 -9.90 -2.76
C TYR A 58 -2.57 -10.66 -2.71
N ASN A 59 -2.48 -11.98 -2.92
CA ASN A 59 -3.59 -12.93 -2.80
C ASN A 59 -3.15 -14.05 -1.85
N GLY A 60 -3.67 -14.06 -0.62
CA GLY A 60 -3.25 -15.03 0.37
C GLY A 60 -4.27 -15.27 1.48
N SER A 61 -3.81 -15.86 2.57
CA SER A 61 -4.70 -16.39 3.63
C SER A 61 -4.89 -15.47 4.82
N SER A 62 -3.99 -14.49 5.01
CA SER A 62 -4.07 -13.56 6.13
C SER A 62 -3.66 -12.14 5.77
N ILE A 63 -4.21 -11.19 6.52
CA ILE A 63 -3.87 -9.77 6.45
C ILE A 63 -2.42 -9.56 6.92
N THR A 64 -2.01 -10.27 7.97
CA THR A 64 -0.65 -10.19 8.53
C THR A 64 0.42 -10.52 7.49
N GLU A 65 0.26 -11.62 6.75
CA GLU A 65 1.20 -11.98 5.67
C GLU A 65 1.20 -10.91 4.57
N GLY A 66 0.04 -10.37 4.21
CA GLY A 66 -0.08 -9.34 3.19
C GLY A 66 0.61 -8.03 3.57
N GLN A 67 0.47 -7.56 4.82
CA GLN A 67 1.17 -6.35 5.27
C GLN A 67 2.67 -6.55 5.39
N GLU A 68 3.13 -7.75 5.77
CA GLU A 68 4.56 -8.08 5.84
C GLU A 68 5.15 -8.10 4.43
N GLU A 69 4.44 -8.68 3.46
CA GLU A 69 4.86 -8.73 2.07
C GLU A 69 4.91 -7.33 1.45
N PHE A 70 3.89 -6.49 1.67
CA PHE A 70 3.90 -5.07 1.27
C PHE A 70 5.15 -4.33 1.79
N GLN A 71 5.51 -4.56 3.05
CA GLN A 71 6.63 -3.86 3.71
C GLN A 71 8.00 -4.23 3.13
N ILE A 72 8.16 -5.45 2.60
CA ILE A 72 9.44 -5.95 2.07
C ILE A 72 9.48 -5.97 0.53
N ALA A 73 8.34 -5.80 -0.14
CA ALA A 73 8.25 -5.81 -1.58
C ALA A 73 8.93 -4.56 -2.18
N PRO A 74 9.73 -4.70 -3.24
CA PRO A 74 10.42 -3.59 -3.91
C PRO A 74 9.48 -2.81 -4.85
N ILE A 75 8.37 -2.28 -4.31
CA ILE A 75 7.26 -1.68 -5.05
C ILE A 75 7.65 -0.32 -5.66
N PHE A 76 8.48 0.46 -4.97
CA PHE A 76 8.68 1.89 -5.25
C PHE A 76 10.04 2.16 -5.88
N ASP A 77 10.10 2.21 -7.21
CA ASP A 77 11.36 2.31 -7.97
C ASP A 77 12.40 1.24 -7.56
N GLY A 78 11.93 0.03 -7.26
CA GLY A 78 12.76 -1.09 -6.79
C GLY A 78 13.13 -1.04 -5.31
N LYS A 79 12.57 -0.09 -4.55
CA LYS A 79 12.75 0.05 -3.10
C LYS A 79 11.53 -0.42 -2.32
N THR A 80 11.77 -0.85 -1.10
CA THR A 80 10.74 -1.22 -0.11
C THR A 80 10.04 0.01 0.46
N PHE A 81 8.87 -0.16 1.08
CA PHE A 81 8.16 0.91 1.77
C PHE A 81 9.07 1.65 2.78
N TRP A 82 9.81 0.90 3.60
CA TRP A 82 10.66 1.45 4.66
C TRP A 82 11.80 2.33 4.14
N GLU A 83 12.29 2.06 2.93
CA GLU A 83 13.36 2.86 2.31
C GLU A 83 12.87 4.21 1.75
N VAL A 84 11.56 4.37 1.56
CA VAL A 84 10.98 5.53 0.88
C VAL A 84 9.91 6.25 1.69
N GLU A 85 9.49 5.70 2.83
CA GLU A 85 8.39 6.24 3.64
C GLU A 85 8.60 7.72 4.01
N GLN A 86 9.85 8.16 4.23
CA GLN A 86 10.17 9.56 4.53
C GLN A 86 9.91 10.52 3.37
N GLU A 87 9.92 10.01 2.13
CA GLU A 87 9.64 10.75 0.90
C GLU A 87 8.17 10.60 0.44
N MET A 88 7.38 9.79 1.14
CA MET A 88 5.97 9.55 0.82
C MET A 88 5.06 10.54 1.53
N GLU A 89 4.05 11.03 0.84
CA GLU A 89 3.00 11.88 1.40
C GLU A 89 1.70 11.08 1.55
N TRP A 90 1.11 11.11 2.74
CA TRP A 90 -0.22 10.56 2.96
C TRP A 90 -1.26 11.65 2.68
N VAL A 91 -2.18 11.37 1.75
CA VAL A 91 -3.15 12.36 1.25
C VAL A 91 -4.41 12.46 2.12
N ASP A 92 -4.80 11.35 2.77
CA ASP A 92 -6.07 11.22 3.52
C ASP A 92 -5.87 11.13 5.04
N CYS A 93 -4.85 11.81 5.57
CA CYS A 93 -4.50 11.81 7.00
C CYS A 93 -5.44 12.66 7.88
#